data_AF-A0A9E6JVF4-F1
#
_entry.id   AF-A0A9E6JVF4-F1
#
_cell.length_a   1.000
_cell.length_b   1.000
_cell.length_c   1.000
_cell.angle_alpha   90.00
_cell.angle_beta   90.00
_cell.angle_gamma   90.00
#
_symmetry.space_group_name_H-M   'P 1'
#
loop_
_entity.id
_entity.type
_entity.pdbx_description
1 polymer ?
#
loop_
_entity_poly.entity_id
_entity_poly.type
_entity_poly.pdbx_seq_one_letter_code
_entity_poly.pdbx_strand_id
1 'polypeptide(L)'
;MCFQEYVYDTTGAFQTTDTLKKFLKAKNPHVYYTVNSRNKNFFGVATFSRFPIVGTGKIDFKTVSGNICIYTDIKINSDTVRVYNVHFESIRFKAEDYAFAKSQAQKKNEKFDLQKSSEKILVRLKKAFINRAPQSVLVAEHIKKCKYPVILCGDFNDTPTSYAYHNIARYLTDSFVESGNGIGQTYAGVFPSFRIDYIMHGKQFKAYNFETVYEEMSDHYPVKCYLKIVKEIK
;
A
#
# COMPACT_ATOMS: atom_id res chain seq x y z
N MET A 1 10.56 5.90 -1.83
CA MET A 1 9.73 5.68 -0.64
C MET A 1 8.31 6.07 -0.98
N CYS A 2 7.35 5.20 -0.69
CA CYS A 2 5.95 5.37 -1.04
C CYS A 2 5.14 5.46 0.26
N PHE A 3 4.32 6.49 0.38
CA PHE A 3 3.43 6.71 1.53
C PHE A 3 1.98 6.65 1.07
N GLN A 4 1.16 5.97 1.87
CA GLN A 4 -0.29 6.05 1.87
C GLN A 4 -0.73 6.91 3.06
N GLU A 5 -1.95 7.45 2.99
CA GLU A 5 -2.48 8.40 3.99
C GLU A 5 -1.52 9.56 4.32
N TYR A 6 -0.78 10.00 3.29
CA TYR A 6 0.20 11.07 3.40
C TYR A 6 -0.47 12.38 3.82
N VAL A 7 0.01 12.97 4.92
CA VAL A 7 -0.52 14.23 5.45
C VAL A 7 0.43 15.38 5.16
N TYR A 8 -0.12 16.43 4.56
CA TYR A 8 0.50 17.75 4.48
C TYR A 8 -0.35 18.77 5.24
N ASP A 9 0.28 19.47 6.17
CA ASP A 9 -0.34 20.49 7.02
C ASP A 9 0.23 21.87 6.66
N THR A 10 -0.64 22.78 6.20
CA THR A 10 -0.24 24.14 5.80
C THR A 10 0.01 25.07 6.98
N THR A 11 -0.37 24.69 8.21
CA THR A 11 -0.13 25.48 9.40
C THR A 11 1.30 25.38 9.92
N GLY A 12 2.06 24.39 9.43
CA GLY A 12 3.42 24.13 9.87
C GLY A 12 3.51 23.42 11.23
N ALA A 13 2.39 23.07 11.86
CA ALA A 13 2.37 22.28 13.09
C ALA A 13 2.88 20.85 12.84
N PHE A 14 2.66 20.31 11.63
CA PHE A 14 3.22 19.03 11.21
C PHE A 14 4.07 19.16 9.92
N GLN A 15 5.38 19.37 10.09
CA GLN A 15 6.32 19.52 8.98
C GLN A 15 6.72 18.16 8.36
N THR A 16 5.82 17.54 7.60
CA THR A 16 6.08 16.24 6.97
C THR A 16 6.98 16.36 5.73
N THR A 17 6.59 17.20 4.77
CA THR A 17 7.23 17.23 3.45
C THR A 17 8.69 17.66 3.53
N ASP A 18 8.99 18.74 4.25
CA ASP A 18 10.33 19.31 4.33
C ASP A 18 11.30 18.38 5.05
N THR A 19 10.82 17.78 6.14
CA THR A 19 11.55 16.75 6.89
C THR A 19 11.89 15.55 6.00
N LEU A 20 10.91 15.00 5.27
CA LEU A 20 11.14 13.88 4.36
C LEU A 20 12.05 14.25 3.18
N LYS A 21 11.88 15.43 2.58
CA LYS A 21 12.77 15.92 1.51
C LYS A 21 14.21 15.98 1.99
N LYS A 22 14.45 16.50 3.20
CA LYS A 22 15.77 16.60 3.82
C LYS A 22 16.37 15.22 4.11
N PHE A 23 15.65 14.35 4.83
CA PHE A 23 16.14 13.03 5.20
C PHE A 23 16.37 12.11 3.99
N LEU A 24 15.43 12.10 3.04
CA LEU A 24 15.51 11.23 1.86
C LEU A 24 16.36 11.83 0.74
N LYS A 25 16.85 13.07 0.89
CA LYS A 25 17.51 13.85 -0.16
C LYS A 25 16.66 13.91 -1.44
N ALA A 26 15.34 13.99 -1.27
CA ALA A 26 14.37 14.02 -2.36
C ALA A 26 14.02 15.47 -2.67
N LYS A 27 14.35 15.96 -3.87
CA LYS A 27 14.12 17.36 -4.23
C LYS A 27 12.65 17.62 -4.56
N ASN A 28 12.09 16.79 -5.45
CA ASN A 28 10.75 16.96 -6.00
C ASN A 28 9.95 15.66 -5.78
N PRO A 29 9.20 15.53 -4.68
CA PRO A 29 8.32 14.39 -4.48
C PRO A 29 7.08 14.50 -5.39
N HIS A 30 6.57 13.36 -5.84
CA HIS A 30 5.27 13.29 -6.50
C HIS A 30 4.20 13.02 -5.43
N VAL A 31 3.36 14.02 -5.17
CA VAL A 31 2.29 13.94 -4.17
C VAL A 31 0.95 14.16 -4.85
N TYR A 32 -0.04 13.35 -4.52
CA TYR A 32 -1.41 13.52 -4.98
C TYR A 32 -2.35 13.52 -3.78
N TYR A 33 -3.03 14.64 -3.57
CA TYR A 33 -4.00 14.81 -2.49
C TYR A 33 -5.40 14.39 -2.95
N THR A 34 -6.06 13.56 -2.16
CA THR A 34 -7.40 13.03 -2.43
C THR A 34 -8.45 13.63 -1.53
N VAL A 35 -8.07 14.13 -0.35
CA VAL A 35 -8.96 14.82 0.59
C VAL A 35 -8.32 16.13 1.05
N ASN A 36 -9.14 17.17 1.12
CA ASN A 36 -8.78 18.45 1.71
C ASN A 36 -9.73 18.74 2.87
N SER A 37 -9.20 18.78 4.09
CA SER A 37 -9.95 19.17 5.28
C SER A 37 -9.63 20.61 5.66
N ARG A 38 -10.66 21.46 5.59
CA ARG A 38 -10.64 22.87 6.02
C ARG A 38 -9.52 23.73 5.39
N ASN A 39 -8.99 23.35 4.22
CA ASN A 39 -7.82 24.00 3.58
C ASN A 39 -6.55 24.01 4.45
N LYS A 40 -6.49 23.15 5.47
CA LYS A 40 -5.38 23.07 6.42
C LYS A 40 -4.66 21.74 6.33
N ASN A 41 -5.41 20.64 6.25
CA ASN A 41 -4.87 19.29 6.19
C ASN A 41 -5.21 18.64 4.86
N PHE A 42 -4.18 18.24 4.12
CA PHE A 42 -4.29 17.54 2.86
C PHE A 42 -3.85 16.09 3.05
N PHE A 43 -4.73 15.16 2.69
CA PHE A 43 -4.48 13.72 2.78
C PHE A 43 -4.36 13.12 1.38
N GLY A 44 -3.48 12.15 1.20
CA GLY A 44 -3.34 11.48 -0.10
C GLY A 44 -2.25 10.42 -0.14
N VAL A 45 -1.57 10.34 -1.27
CA VAL A 45 -0.45 9.40 -1.50
C VAL A 45 0.77 10.16 -2.00
N ALA A 46 1.95 9.71 -1.62
CA ALA A 46 3.20 10.38 -1.98
C ALA A 46 4.31 9.41 -2.35
N THR A 47 5.06 9.74 -3.40
CA THR A 47 6.27 9.04 -3.83
C THR A 47 7.47 9.98 -3.74
N PHE A 48 8.41 9.64 -2.87
CA PHE A 48 9.68 10.33 -2.69
C PHE A 48 10.81 9.56 -3.37
N SER A 49 11.64 10.27 -4.12
CA SER A 49 12.80 9.71 -4.82
C SER A 49 14.00 10.64 -4.70
N ARG A 50 15.18 10.04 -4.49
CA ARG A 50 16.48 10.72 -4.64
C ARG A 50 16.88 10.86 -6.11
N PHE A 51 16.34 10.01 -6.97
CA PHE A 51 16.57 10.02 -8.41
C PHE A 51 15.59 10.96 -9.13
N PRO A 52 15.93 11.49 -10.31
CA PRO A 52 15.04 12.37 -11.06
C PRO A 52 13.71 11.70 -11.40
N ILE A 53 12.62 12.40 -11.12
CA ILE A 53 11.29 12.04 -11.62
C ILE A 53 11.13 12.67 -13.01
N VAL A 54 10.84 11.85 -14.02
CA VAL A 54 10.73 12.25 -15.43
C VAL A 54 9.31 12.13 -15.98
N GLY A 55 8.40 11.53 -15.21
CA GLY A 55 6.99 11.41 -15.55
C GLY A 55 6.15 11.06 -14.33
N THR A 56 4.88 11.46 -14.35
CA THR A 56 3.94 11.24 -13.25
C THR A 56 2.54 11.01 -13.81
N GLY A 57 1.71 10.28 -13.06
CA GLY A 57 0.28 10.25 -13.30
C GLY A 57 -0.46 9.46 -12.25
N LYS A 58 -1.76 9.25 -12.49
CA LYS A 58 -2.68 8.60 -11.56
C LYS A 58 -3.58 7.59 -12.24
N ILE A 59 -4.02 6.61 -11.46
CA ILE A 59 -5.09 5.67 -11.76
C ILE A 59 -6.20 5.97 -10.77
N ASP A 60 -7.22 6.67 -11.25
CA ASP A 60 -8.35 7.08 -10.43
C ASP A 60 -9.34 5.94 -10.27
N PHE A 61 -9.55 5.50 -9.03
CA PHE A 61 -10.52 4.45 -8.71
C PHE A 61 -11.96 4.94 -8.67
N LYS A 62 -12.18 6.25 -8.81
CA LYS A 62 -13.50 6.90 -8.69
C LYS A 62 -14.20 6.56 -7.37
N THR A 63 -13.41 6.45 -6.30
CA THR A 63 -13.91 6.16 -4.96
C THR A 63 -14.26 7.44 -4.22
N VAL A 64 -15.23 7.38 -3.31
CA VAL A 64 -15.56 8.50 -2.42
C VAL A 64 -14.55 8.61 -1.26
N SER A 65 -13.84 7.53 -0.92
CA SER A 65 -12.86 7.50 0.17
C SER A 65 -11.51 8.12 -0.15
N GLY A 66 -11.26 8.52 -1.39
CA GLY A 66 -9.96 9.04 -1.79
C GLY A 66 -8.87 7.97 -1.89
N ASN A 67 -9.24 6.70 -2.04
CA ASN A 67 -8.32 5.62 -2.42
C ASN A 67 -7.90 5.79 -3.88
N ILE A 68 -6.62 5.61 -4.16
CA ILE A 68 -6.03 5.88 -5.48
C ILE A 68 -4.76 5.07 -5.69
N CYS A 69 -4.30 4.97 -6.94
CA CYS A 69 -2.93 4.62 -7.26
C CYS A 69 -2.27 5.76 -8.05
N ILE A 70 -1.05 6.14 -7.68
CA ILE A 70 -0.21 7.02 -8.50
C ILE A 70 0.94 6.23 -9.12
N TYR A 71 1.38 6.64 -10.30
CA TYR A 71 2.61 6.12 -10.89
C TYR A 71 3.62 7.25 -11.09
N THR A 72 4.89 6.92 -10.87
CA THR A 72 6.02 7.84 -10.92
C THR A 72 7.12 7.20 -11.74
N ASP A 73 7.48 7.84 -12.85
CA ASP A 73 8.56 7.42 -13.72
C ASP A 73 9.86 8.04 -13.21
N ILE A 74 10.78 7.20 -12.78
CA ILE A 74 12.02 7.59 -12.11
C ILE A 74 13.20 7.16 -12.98
N LYS A 75 14.07 8.12 -13.31
CA LYS A 75 15.29 7.85 -14.07
C LYS A 75 16.36 7.26 -13.15
N ILE A 76 16.67 5.98 -13.32
CA ILE A 76 17.72 5.27 -12.59
C ILE A 76 18.81 4.90 -13.60
N ASN A 77 20.01 5.44 -13.40
CA ASN A 77 21.11 5.37 -14.38
C ASN A 77 20.68 5.92 -15.76
N SER A 78 20.78 5.12 -16.82
CA SER A 78 20.42 5.50 -18.19
C SER A 78 18.95 5.28 -18.54
N ASP A 79 18.16 4.64 -17.68
CA ASP A 79 16.80 4.21 -18.04
C ASP A 79 15.75 4.57 -16.98
N THR A 80 14.49 4.30 -17.25
CA THR A 80 13.30 4.71 -16.51
C THR A 80 12.64 3.51 -15.87
N VAL A 81 12.37 3.63 -14.58
CA VAL A 81 11.60 2.66 -13.80
C VAL A 81 10.28 3.30 -13.39
N ARG A 82 9.16 2.62 -13.65
CA ARG A 82 7.85 3.06 -13.17
C ARG A 82 7.58 2.49 -11.79
N VAL A 83 7.38 3.39 -10.83
CA VAL A 83 6.97 3.05 -9.46
C VAL A 83 5.49 3.36 -9.29
N TYR A 84 4.68 2.34 -9.05
CA TYR A 84 3.30 2.48 -8.60
C TYR A 84 3.26 2.59 -7.08
N ASN A 85 2.46 3.52 -6.58
CA ASN A 85 2.09 3.64 -5.17
C ASN A 85 0.57 3.52 -5.07
N VAL A 86 0.09 2.39 -4.56
CA VAL A 86 -1.33 2.05 -4.47
C VAL A 86 -1.84 2.12 -3.04
N HIS A 87 -3.07 2.62 -2.89
CA HIS A 87 -3.84 2.51 -1.66
C HIS A 87 -5.25 2.04 -2.01
N PHE A 88 -5.52 0.74 -1.91
CA PHE A 88 -6.83 0.16 -2.17
C PHE A 88 -7.81 0.38 -1.01
N GLU A 89 -9.11 0.28 -1.29
CA GLU A 89 -10.15 0.54 -0.30
C GLU A 89 -10.07 -0.37 0.94
N SER A 90 -10.12 0.25 2.12
CA SER A 90 -10.11 -0.45 3.40
C SER A 90 -11.48 -1.04 3.76
N ILE A 91 -11.50 -1.93 4.76
CA ILE A 91 -12.73 -2.57 5.24
C ILE A 91 -13.59 -1.60 6.06
N ARG A 92 -13.01 -0.45 6.49
CA ARG A 92 -13.65 0.58 7.32
C ARG A 92 -14.32 -0.02 8.57
N PHE A 93 -13.59 -0.86 9.29
CA PHE A 93 -14.04 -1.35 10.57
C PHE A 93 -14.15 -0.20 11.57
N LYS A 94 -15.18 -0.27 12.42
CA LYS A 94 -15.34 0.63 13.57
C LYS A 94 -14.70 0.02 14.81
N ALA A 95 -14.44 0.84 15.83
CA ALA A 95 -13.90 0.38 17.11
C ALA A 95 -14.68 -0.81 17.69
N GLU A 96 -16.01 -0.80 17.58
CA GLU A 96 -16.89 -1.90 17.99
C GLU A 96 -16.64 -3.20 17.20
N ASP A 97 -16.36 -3.10 15.90
CA ASP A 97 -16.06 -4.26 15.04
C ASP A 97 -14.74 -4.92 15.48
N TYR A 98 -13.73 -4.11 15.81
CA TYR A 98 -12.44 -4.60 16.35
C TYR A 98 -12.59 -5.22 17.74
N ALA A 99 -13.35 -4.58 18.64
CA ALA A 99 -13.61 -5.12 19.98
C ALA A 99 -14.31 -6.50 19.89
N PHE A 100 -15.28 -6.63 18.99
CA PHE A 100 -15.94 -7.90 18.72
C PHE A 100 -14.96 -8.94 18.16
N ALA A 101 -14.19 -8.60 17.12
CA ALA A 101 -13.21 -9.52 16.53
C ALA A 101 -12.18 -10.02 17.56
N LYS A 102 -11.70 -9.12 18.44
CA LYS A 102 -10.80 -9.45 19.56
C LYS A 102 -11.44 -10.46 20.52
N SER A 103 -12.68 -10.19 20.93
CA SER A 103 -13.41 -11.07 21.85
C SER A 103 -13.61 -12.48 21.28
N GLN A 104 -13.85 -12.59 19.97
CA GLN A 104 -14.02 -13.89 19.30
C GLN A 104 -12.68 -14.62 19.16
N ALA A 105 -11.60 -13.92 18.80
CA ALA A 105 -10.27 -14.52 18.64
C ALA A 105 -9.71 -15.08 19.97
N GLN A 106 -10.13 -14.53 21.10
CA GLN A 106 -9.72 -14.98 22.44
C GLN A 106 -10.54 -16.17 22.96
N LYS A 107 -11.73 -16.45 22.39
CA LYS A 107 -12.56 -17.60 22.74
C LYS A 107 -12.02 -18.86 22.05
N LYS A 108 -11.11 -19.57 22.72
CA LYS A 108 -10.41 -20.75 22.16
C LYS A 108 -11.26 -22.01 21.98
N ASN A 109 -12.48 -22.13 22.54
CA ASN A 109 -13.20 -23.42 22.58
C ASN A 109 -14.73 -23.34 22.76
N GLU A 110 -15.38 -22.22 22.47
CA GLU A 110 -16.86 -22.14 22.44
C GLU A 110 -17.33 -21.96 21.01
N LYS A 111 -18.44 -22.64 20.63
CA LYS A 111 -19.12 -22.43 19.35
C LYS A 111 -19.23 -20.94 19.09
N PHE A 112 -18.72 -20.49 17.94
CA PHE A 112 -18.85 -19.10 17.47
C PHE A 112 -20.29 -18.64 17.71
N ASP A 113 -20.49 -17.71 18.64
CA ASP A 113 -21.82 -17.20 18.94
C ASP A 113 -22.23 -16.28 17.78
N LEU A 114 -22.93 -16.88 16.83
CA LEU A 114 -23.46 -16.29 15.61
C LEU A 114 -24.63 -15.35 15.96
N GLN A 115 -24.32 -14.22 16.59
CA GLN A 115 -25.25 -13.10 16.69
C GLN A 115 -24.78 -11.91 15.84
N LYS A 116 -25.78 -11.13 15.38
CA LYS A 116 -25.80 -9.92 14.51
C LYS A 116 -24.49 -9.12 14.29
N SER A 117 -23.56 -9.09 15.23
CA SER A 117 -22.25 -8.44 15.09
C SER A 117 -21.33 -9.17 14.10
N SER A 118 -21.38 -10.51 14.02
CA SER A 118 -20.61 -11.28 13.02
C SER A 118 -21.12 -11.04 11.60
N GLU A 119 -22.43 -10.93 11.42
CA GLU A 119 -23.06 -10.61 10.13
C GLU A 119 -22.61 -9.24 9.60
N LYS A 120 -22.57 -8.22 10.46
CA LYS A 120 -22.09 -6.87 10.07
C LYS A 120 -20.64 -6.88 9.59
N ILE A 121 -19.77 -7.60 10.29
CA ILE A 121 -18.36 -7.76 9.90
C ILE A 121 -18.23 -8.47 8.55
N LEU A 122 -18.97 -9.57 8.36
CA LEU A 122 -18.99 -10.30 7.09
C LEU A 122 -19.50 -9.43 5.93
N VAL A 123 -20.54 -8.62 6.16
CA VAL A 123 -21.07 -7.67 5.17
C VAL A 123 -20.02 -6.61 4.81
N ARG A 124 -19.30 -6.05 5.79
CA ARG A 124 -18.21 -5.09 5.55
C ARG A 124 -17.07 -5.73 4.76
N LEU A 125 -16.62 -6.92 5.15
CA LEU A 125 -15.58 -7.68 4.45
C LEU A 125 -15.97 -7.95 3.00
N LYS A 126 -17.18 -8.49 2.78
CA LYS A 126 -17.71 -8.76 1.44
C LYS A 126 -17.75 -7.49 0.58
N LYS A 127 -18.24 -6.38 1.13
CA LYS A 127 -18.29 -5.09 0.44
C LYS A 127 -16.89 -4.60 0.07
N ALA A 128 -15.94 -4.69 0.99
CA ALA A 128 -14.55 -4.29 0.75
C ALA A 128 -13.91 -5.12 -0.38
N PHE A 129 -14.08 -6.44 -0.38
CA PHE A 129 -13.59 -7.32 -1.44
C PHE A 129 -14.20 -6.99 -2.81
N ILE A 130 -15.53 -6.78 -2.87
CA ILE A 130 -16.23 -6.40 -4.11
C ILE A 130 -15.72 -5.06 -4.65
N ASN A 131 -15.47 -4.09 -3.78
CA ASN A 131 -14.99 -2.78 -4.19
C ASN A 131 -13.51 -2.79 -4.61
N ARG A 132 -12.66 -3.59 -3.95
CA ARG A 132 -11.23 -3.70 -4.29
C ARG A 132 -10.97 -4.44 -5.59
N ALA A 133 -11.81 -5.42 -5.94
CA ALA A 133 -11.64 -6.20 -7.16
C ALA A 133 -11.45 -5.33 -8.43
N PRO A 134 -12.35 -4.39 -8.78
CA PRO A 134 -12.17 -3.53 -9.96
C PRO A 134 -10.95 -2.59 -9.84
N GLN A 135 -10.60 -2.13 -8.63
CA GLN A 135 -9.41 -1.31 -8.41
C GLN A 135 -8.14 -2.10 -8.78
N SER A 136 -8.05 -3.34 -8.31
CA SER A 136 -6.93 -4.23 -8.66
C SER A 136 -6.86 -4.53 -10.16
N VAL A 137 -8.00 -4.64 -10.85
CA VAL A 137 -8.06 -4.85 -12.31
C VAL A 137 -7.52 -3.64 -13.05
N LEU A 138 -7.91 -2.43 -12.65
CA LEU A 138 -7.39 -1.19 -13.27
C LEU A 138 -5.87 -1.08 -13.13
N VAL A 139 -5.33 -1.36 -11.94
CA VAL A 139 -3.88 -1.33 -11.71
C VAL A 139 -3.17 -2.42 -12.51
N ALA A 140 -3.68 -3.65 -12.52
CA ALA A 140 -3.13 -4.76 -13.30
C ALA A 140 -3.06 -4.44 -14.80
N GLU A 141 -4.12 -3.86 -15.36
CA GLU A 141 -4.16 -3.45 -16.77
C GLU A 141 -3.14 -2.35 -17.09
N HIS A 142 -2.92 -1.42 -16.16
CA HIS A 142 -1.89 -0.38 -16.33
C HIS A 142 -0.47 -0.95 -16.25
N ILE A 143 -0.23 -1.91 -15.35
CA ILE A 143 1.03 -2.65 -15.25
C ILE A 143 1.30 -3.42 -16.55
N LYS A 144 0.30 -4.15 -17.05
CA LYS A 144 0.41 -4.96 -18.28
C LYS A 144 0.78 -4.14 -19.51
N LYS A 145 0.30 -2.89 -19.60
CA LYS A 145 0.58 -1.96 -20.71
C LYS A 145 1.87 -1.16 -20.51
N CYS A 146 2.49 -1.23 -19.33
CA CYS A 146 3.71 -0.49 -19.02
C CYS A 146 4.91 -1.06 -19.76
N LYS A 147 5.65 -0.19 -20.45
CA LYS A 147 6.88 -0.56 -21.17
C LYS A 147 8.13 -0.49 -20.29
N TYR A 148 8.09 0.31 -19.24
CA TYR A 148 9.18 0.45 -18.28
C TYR A 148 9.20 -0.72 -17.29
N PRO A 149 10.36 -1.07 -16.72
CA PRO A 149 10.39 -1.96 -15.57
C PRO A 149 9.58 -1.38 -14.41
N VAL A 150 8.86 -2.28 -13.74
CA VAL A 150 7.83 -1.92 -12.78
C VAL A 150 8.28 -2.28 -11.38
N ILE A 151 8.06 -1.34 -10.46
CA ILE A 151 7.99 -1.58 -9.02
C ILE A 151 6.60 -1.14 -8.59
N LEU A 152 5.95 -1.90 -7.74
CA LEU A 152 4.69 -1.53 -7.12
C LEU A 152 4.86 -1.60 -5.61
N CYS A 153 4.47 -0.52 -4.93
CA CYS A 153 4.43 -0.44 -3.49
C CYS A 153 3.01 -0.07 -3.05
N GLY A 154 2.59 -0.55 -1.88
CA GLY A 154 1.54 0.11 -1.14
C GLY A 154 0.62 -0.82 -0.36
N ASP A 155 -0.42 -0.20 0.18
CA ASP A 155 -1.42 -0.83 1.04
C ASP A 155 -2.56 -1.37 0.18
N PHE A 156 -2.69 -2.69 0.15
CA PHE A 156 -3.75 -3.37 -0.58
C PHE A 156 -5.02 -3.50 0.26
N ASN A 157 -4.92 -3.28 1.58
CA ASN A 157 -5.96 -3.58 2.55
C ASN A 157 -6.46 -5.03 2.49
N ASP A 158 -5.70 -5.93 1.86
CA ASP A 158 -6.10 -7.29 1.53
C ASP A 158 -4.95 -8.26 1.67
N THR A 159 -5.26 -9.53 1.94
CA THR A 159 -4.26 -10.53 2.33
C THR A 159 -3.62 -11.22 1.11
N PRO A 160 -2.53 -11.99 1.30
CA PRO A 160 -1.87 -12.72 0.20
C PRO A 160 -2.73 -13.82 -0.43
N THR A 161 -3.89 -14.15 0.13
CA THR A 161 -4.85 -15.13 -0.41
C THR A 161 -6.00 -14.45 -1.16
N SER A 162 -5.99 -13.12 -1.28
CA SER A 162 -7.09 -12.35 -1.83
C SER A 162 -7.07 -12.28 -3.36
N TYR A 163 -8.25 -12.03 -3.94
CA TYR A 163 -8.36 -11.77 -5.38
C TYR A 163 -7.51 -10.57 -5.81
N ALA A 164 -7.53 -9.47 -5.05
CA ALA A 164 -6.78 -8.26 -5.37
C ALA A 164 -5.27 -8.52 -5.45
N TYR A 165 -4.73 -9.25 -4.47
CA TYR A 165 -3.33 -9.68 -4.47
C TYR A 165 -3.03 -10.56 -5.69
N HIS A 166 -3.78 -11.64 -5.89
CA HIS A 166 -3.52 -12.58 -6.98
C HIS A 166 -3.66 -11.95 -8.36
N ASN A 167 -4.53 -10.95 -8.53
CA ASN A 167 -4.69 -10.25 -9.79
C ASN A 167 -3.44 -9.45 -10.16
N ILE A 168 -2.75 -8.85 -9.18
CA ILE A 168 -1.46 -8.14 -9.38
C ILE A 168 -0.30 -9.14 -9.49
N ALA A 169 -0.27 -10.18 -8.64
CA ALA A 169 0.79 -11.18 -8.58
C ALA A 169 0.93 -12.02 -9.86
N ARG A 170 -0.06 -12.00 -10.76
CA ARG A 170 0.06 -12.57 -12.12
C ARG A 170 1.13 -11.89 -12.98
N TYR A 171 1.44 -10.62 -12.68
CA TYR A 171 2.35 -9.80 -13.49
C TYR A 171 3.64 -9.41 -12.75
N LEU A 172 3.63 -9.44 -11.42
CA LEU A 172 4.73 -9.02 -10.57
C LEU A 172 5.09 -10.08 -9.53
N THR A 173 6.35 -10.11 -9.13
CA THR A 173 6.87 -10.94 -8.04
C THR A 173 6.73 -10.21 -6.72
N ASP A 174 6.25 -10.90 -5.69
CA ASP A 174 6.16 -10.39 -4.32
C ASP A 174 7.53 -10.47 -3.62
N SER A 175 8.06 -9.31 -3.19
CA SER A 175 9.38 -9.21 -2.58
C SER A 175 9.48 -9.91 -1.22
N PHE A 176 8.37 -10.00 -0.48
CA PHE A 176 8.33 -10.75 0.78
C PHE A 176 8.43 -12.25 0.52
N VAL A 177 7.73 -12.75 -0.50
CA VAL A 177 7.82 -14.17 -0.89
C VAL A 177 9.21 -14.50 -1.42
N GLU A 178 9.85 -13.58 -2.14
CA GLU A 178 11.19 -13.81 -2.70
C GLU A 178 12.32 -13.70 -1.66
N SER A 179 12.20 -12.80 -0.67
CA SER A 179 13.34 -12.44 0.20
C SER A 179 12.99 -12.10 1.66
N GLY A 180 11.74 -12.31 2.07
CA GLY A 180 11.25 -12.12 3.43
C GLY A 180 11.32 -13.40 4.26
N ASN A 181 11.03 -13.26 5.56
CA ASN A 181 10.99 -14.38 6.51
C ASN A 181 9.80 -14.22 7.47
N GLY A 182 9.30 -15.35 7.98
CA GLY A 182 8.23 -15.37 8.99
C GLY A 182 6.83 -15.14 8.40
N ILE A 183 5.93 -14.56 9.21
CA ILE A 183 4.51 -14.37 8.87
C ILE A 183 4.30 -13.09 8.03
N GLY A 184 5.24 -12.14 8.10
CA GLY A 184 5.19 -10.89 7.33
C GLY A 184 4.05 -9.97 7.74
N GLN A 185 3.68 -9.96 9.01
CA GLN A 185 2.67 -9.03 9.54
C GLN A 185 3.05 -7.60 9.19
N THR A 186 2.11 -6.83 8.65
CA THR A 186 2.30 -5.40 8.40
C THR A 186 1.23 -4.55 9.05
N TYR A 187 0.05 -5.11 9.32
CA TYR A 187 -0.97 -4.45 10.12
C TYR A 187 -0.71 -4.68 11.63
N ALA A 188 -0.54 -3.60 12.38
CA ALA A 188 -0.31 -3.60 13.83
C ALA A 188 -1.62 -3.69 14.65
N GLY A 189 -2.78 -3.54 14.00
CA GLY A 189 -4.07 -3.55 14.68
C GLY A 189 -4.56 -4.94 15.13
N VAL A 190 -5.71 -4.93 15.80
CA VAL A 190 -6.22 -6.08 16.53
C VAL A 190 -6.86 -7.11 15.61
N PHE A 191 -6.05 -8.09 15.20
CA PHE A 191 -6.43 -9.40 14.67
C PHE A 191 -7.30 -9.44 13.38
N PRO A 192 -7.00 -10.35 12.44
CA PRO A 192 -5.79 -11.15 12.34
C PRO A 192 -4.57 -10.31 11.95
N SER A 193 -3.39 -10.81 12.34
CA SER A 193 -2.08 -10.33 11.93
C SER A 193 -1.95 -10.51 10.41
N PHE A 194 -2.32 -9.49 9.65
CA PHE A 194 -2.34 -9.55 8.20
C PHE A 194 -1.12 -8.87 7.59
N ARG A 195 -0.62 -9.48 6.52
CA ARG A 195 0.24 -8.83 5.55
C ARG A 195 -0.66 -8.16 4.52
N ILE A 196 -0.76 -6.83 4.57
CA ILE A 196 -1.58 -6.04 3.65
C ILE A 196 -0.76 -4.97 2.91
N ASP A 197 0.50 -4.78 3.30
CA ASP A 197 1.43 -3.86 2.69
C ASP A 197 2.46 -4.62 1.85
N TYR A 198 2.62 -4.21 0.59
CA TYR A 198 3.37 -4.97 -0.39
C TYR A 198 4.44 -4.14 -1.09
N ILE A 199 5.58 -4.78 -1.38
CA ILE A 199 6.53 -4.35 -2.40
C ILE A 199 6.59 -5.47 -3.44
N MET A 200 6.22 -5.18 -4.67
CA MET A 200 6.23 -6.12 -5.78
C MET A 200 7.05 -5.56 -6.94
N HIS A 201 7.64 -6.42 -7.76
CA HIS A 201 8.49 -5.97 -8.86
C HIS A 201 8.35 -6.82 -10.12
N GLY A 202 8.70 -6.22 -11.26
CA GLY A 202 8.81 -6.93 -12.52
C GLY A 202 10.06 -7.82 -12.60
N LYS A 203 10.13 -8.63 -13.65
CA LYS A 203 11.19 -9.62 -13.93
C LYS A 203 12.61 -9.05 -14.09
N GLN A 204 12.76 -7.73 -14.17
CA GLN A 204 14.03 -7.02 -14.30
C GLN A 204 14.73 -6.83 -12.94
N PHE A 205 14.01 -7.06 -11.84
CA PHE A 205 14.51 -6.92 -10.50
C PHE A 205 14.56 -8.28 -9.78
N LYS A 206 15.42 -8.34 -8.76
CA LYS A 206 15.43 -9.38 -7.74
C LYS A 206 15.51 -8.72 -6.36
N ALA A 207 14.66 -9.15 -5.44
CA ALA A 207 14.55 -8.65 -4.09
C ALA A 207 15.55 -9.32 -3.13
N TYR A 208 16.00 -8.53 -2.15
CA TYR A 208 16.88 -8.94 -1.07
C TYR A 208 16.49 -8.22 0.22
N ASN A 209 16.73 -8.88 1.35
CA ASN A 209 16.53 -8.38 2.71
C ASN A 209 15.19 -7.65 2.88
N PHE A 210 14.09 -8.34 2.54
CA PHE A 210 12.79 -7.80 2.90
C PHE A 210 12.64 -7.81 4.43
N GLU A 211 12.24 -6.67 4.98
CA GLU A 211 12.10 -6.45 6.42
C GLU A 211 10.81 -5.67 6.70
N THR A 212 10.04 -6.15 7.67
CA THR A 212 9.03 -5.35 8.37
C THR A 212 9.69 -4.69 9.57
N VAL A 213 9.57 -3.36 9.68
CA VAL A 213 10.10 -2.60 10.81
C VAL A 213 9.01 -2.48 11.88
N TYR A 214 9.17 -3.22 12.97
CA TYR A 214 8.19 -3.28 14.07
C TYR A 214 8.35 -2.12 15.06
N GLU A 215 7.98 -0.92 14.62
CA GLU A 215 7.92 0.29 15.43
C GLU A 215 6.48 0.81 15.48
N GLU A 216 5.92 0.99 16.68
CA GLU A 216 4.51 1.39 16.89
C GLU A 216 4.29 2.90 16.70
N MET A 217 4.58 3.41 15.49
CA MET A 217 4.34 4.81 15.10
C MET A 217 3.06 5.00 14.27
N SER A 218 2.43 3.90 13.85
CA SER A 218 1.19 3.81 13.07
C SER A 218 0.55 2.45 13.34
N ASP A 219 -0.73 2.29 12.97
CA ASP A 219 -1.40 1.00 12.86
C ASP A 219 -0.89 0.12 11.70
N HIS A 220 0.04 0.64 10.90
CA HIS A 220 0.82 -0.10 9.91
C HIS A 220 2.33 -0.05 10.22
N TYR A 221 2.99 -1.20 10.10
CA TYR A 221 4.43 -1.32 10.14
C TYR A 221 5.02 -1.08 8.75
N PRO A 222 6.02 -0.19 8.61
CA PRO A 222 6.65 0.03 7.33
C PRO A 222 7.44 -1.20 6.87
N VAL A 223 7.32 -1.51 5.58
CA VAL A 223 8.10 -2.56 4.92
C VAL A 223 9.16 -1.97 4.02
N LYS A 224 10.31 -2.63 3.93
CA LYS A 224 11.43 -2.24 3.06
C LYS A 224 12.11 -3.48 2.47
N CYS A 225 12.71 -3.33 1.30
CA CYS A 225 13.61 -4.31 0.72
C CYS A 225 14.62 -3.63 -0.21
N TYR A 226 15.66 -4.34 -0.60
CA TYR A 226 16.55 -3.94 -1.70
C TYR A 226 16.12 -4.62 -2.99
N LEU A 227 16.16 -3.89 -4.10
CA LEU A 227 15.92 -4.44 -5.43
C LEU A 227 17.19 -4.29 -6.26
N LYS A 228 17.74 -5.41 -6.74
CA LYS A 228 18.87 -5.44 -7.68
C LYS A 228 18.34 -5.56 -9.09
N ILE A 229 18.86 -4.75 -10.00
CA ILE A 229 18.62 -4.87 -11.44
C ILE A 229 19.40 -6.08 -11.95
N VAL A 230 18.71 -7.09 -12.48
CA VAL A 230 19.29 -8.38 -12.92
C VAL A 230 19.13 -8.65 -14.41
N LYS A 231 18.38 -7.80 -15.12
CA LYS A 231 18.28 -7.80 -16.58
C LYS A 231 18.46 -6.36 -17.04
N GLU A 232 19.08 -6.18 -18.20
CA GLU A 232 19.21 -4.85 -18.79
C GLU A 232 17.83 -4.19 -18.91
N ILE A 233 17.76 -2.98 -18.35
CA ILE A 233 16.67 -2.03 -18.54
C ILE A 233 17.10 -1.29 -19.82
N LYS A 234 16.26 -1.35 -20.87
CA LYS A 234 16.55 -0.77 -22.20
C LYS A 234 15.84 0.56 -22.42
#